data_AF-A0A355HBP1-F1
#
_entry.id   AF-A0A355HBP1-F1
#
_cell.length_a   1.000
_cell.length_b   1.000
_cell.length_c   1.000
_cell.angle_alpha   90.00
_cell.angle_beta   90.00
_cell.angle_gamma   90.00
#
_symmetry.space_group_name_H-M   'P 1'
#
loop_
_entity.id
_entity.type
_entity.pdbx_description
1 polymer ?
#
loop_
_entity_poly.entity_id
_entity_poly.type
_entity_poly.pdbx_seq_one_letter_code
_entity_poly.pdbx_strand_id
1 'polypeptide(L)'
;EGLAQISSDPEVDLVVAGIVGAAGLGPTFSAVEAGKTVAVANKEPLVMAGELFVKTAKKTGAKLLPTDSEHNAIFQALHDEPPERIARLILTASGGPFRDLPLEEFEKITLAEALNHPNWVMGRKISIDSATMMNKGLEIIEAHW
;
A
#
# COMPACT_ATOMS: atom_id res chain seq x y z
N GLU A 1 17.54 12.02 -6.26
CA GLU A 1 18.90 11.66 -5.79
C GLU A 1 18.99 11.66 -4.26
N GLY A 2 18.79 12.78 -3.57
CA GLY A 2 18.89 12.81 -2.08
C GLY A 2 17.98 11.81 -1.33
N LEU A 3 16.74 11.62 -1.77
CA LEU A 3 15.83 10.62 -1.16
C LEU A 3 16.35 9.18 -1.30
N ALA A 4 16.94 8.85 -2.46
CA ALA A 4 17.52 7.53 -2.68
C ALA A 4 18.76 7.33 -1.80
N GLN A 5 19.62 8.35 -1.72
CA GLN A 5 20.82 8.33 -0.88
C GLN A 5 20.48 8.10 0.60
N ILE A 6 19.54 8.86 1.17
CA ILE A 6 19.20 8.68 2.59
C ILE A 6 18.48 7.35 2.85
N SER A 7 17.70 6.86 1.88
CA SER A 7 16.99 5.57 2.02
C SER A 7 17.92 4.36 1.97
N SER A 8 19.11 4.49 1.39
CA SER A 8 20.12 3.43 1.31
C SER A 8 21.30 3.64 2.27
N ASP A 9 21.27 4.69 3.09
CA ASP A 9 22.37 5.06 3.96
C ASP A 9 22.70 3.92 4.95
N PRO A 10 23.97 3.51 5.11
CA PRO A 10 24.37 2.46 6.03
C PRO A 10 23.89 2.66 7.48
N GLU A 11 23.75 3.90 7.94
CA GLU A 11 23.32 4.23 9.31
C GLU A 11 21.80 4.11 9.51
N VAL A 12 21.03 3.93 8.43
CA VAL A 12 19.56 3.76 8.51
C VAL A 12 19.20 2.28 8.59
N ASP A 13 18.51 1.87 9.65
CA ASP A 13 18.02 0.48 9.79
C ASP A 13 16.63 0.26 9.17
N LEU A 14 15.76 1.27 9.31
CA LEU A 14 14.35 1.23 8.92
C LEU A 14 14.00 2.43 8.03
N VAL A 15 13.34 2.16 6.91
CA VAL A 15 12.75 3.18 6.04
C VAL A 15 11.23 3.06 6.06
N VAL A 16 10.53 4.16 6.39
CA VAL A 16 9.07 4.26 6.27
C VAL A 16 8.73 4.85 4.91
N ALA A 17 8.18 4.02 4.02
CA ALA A 17 7.83 4.40 2.65
C ALA A 17 6.46 5.08 2.58
N GLY A 18 6.40 6.35 2.99
CA GLY A 18 5.15 7.14 3.09
C GLY A 18 4.93 8.18 1.98
N ILE A 19 5.81 8.24 0.97
CA ILE A 19 5.63 9.16 -0.17
C ILE A 19 4.49 8.62 -1.03
N VAL A 20 3.45 9.42 -1.29
CA VAL A 20 2.27 8.98 -2.05
C VAL A 20 2.60 8.67 -3.52
N GLY A 21 2.02 7.59 -4.05
CA GLY A 21 2.02 7.30 -5.48
C GLY A 21 3.38 6.89 -6.04
N ALA A 22 3.53 7.00 -7.36
CA ALA A 22 4.70 6.50 -8.06
C ALA A 22 6.02 7.22 -7.70
N ALA A 23 5.93 8.43 -7.12
CA ALA A 23 7.11 9.17 -6.66
C ALA A 23 7.87 8.44 -5.54
N GLY A 24 7.20 7.56 -4.78
CA GLY A 24 7.83 6.72 -3.77
C GLY A 24 8.64 5.56 -4.33
N LEU A 25 8.50 5.21 -5.61
CA LEU A 25 9.11 4.00 -6.19
C LEU A 25 10.64 4.00 -6.05
N GLY A 26 11.30 5.05 -6.54
CA GLY A 26 12.75 5.17 -6.53
C GLY A 26 13.38 5.01 -5.14
N PRO A 27 13.05 5.86 -4.15
CA PRO A 27 13.63 5.76 -2.81
C PRO A 27 13.26 4.47 -2.09
N THR A 28 12.03 3.95 -2.26
CA THR A 28 11.66 2.68 -1.63
C THR A 28 12.48 1.53 -2.21
N PHE A 29 12.67 1.52 -3.53
CA PHE A 29 13.48 0.50 -4.18
C PHE A 29 14.96 0.58 -3.75
N SER A 30 15.53 1.78 -3.63
CA SER A 30 16.89 1.97 -3.11
C SER A 30 17.09 1.42 -1.69
N ALA A 31 16.08 1.56 -0.81
CA ALA A 31 16.10 0.93 0.51
C ALA A 31 16.09 -0.61 0.43
N VAL A 32 15.29 -1.17 -0.48
CA VAL A 32 15.22 -2.62 -0.70
C VAL A 32 16.53 -3.15 -1.31
N GLU A 33 17.14 -2.44 -2.24
CA GLU A 33 18.46 -2.77 -2.81
C GLU A 33 19.56 -2.76 -1.74
N ALA A 34 19.49 -1.84 -0.77
CA ALA A 34 20.43 -1.75 0.34
C ALA A 34 20.17 -2.75 1.48
N GLY A 35 19.19 -3.66 1.34
CA GLY A 35 18.92 -4.70 2.34
C GLY A 35 18.22 -4.19 3.61
N LYS A 36 17.57 -3.02 3.55
CA LYS A 36 16.97 -2.38 4.73
C LYS A 36 15.68 -3.06 5.16
N THR A 37 15.22 -2.76 6.38
CA THR A 37 13.82 -3.00 6.74
C THR A 37 12.98 -1.85 6.19
N VAL A 38 11.96 -2.15 5.40
CA VAL A 38 11.11 -1.18 4.72
C VAL A 38 9.68 -1.37 5.19
N ALA A 39 9.16 -0.37 5.91
CA ALA A 39 7.76 -0.27 6.30
C ALA A 39 6.97 0.35 5.14
N VAL A 40 6.21 -0.48 4.41
CA VAL A 40 5.54 -0.12 3.15
C VAL A 40 4.14 0.42 3.44
N ALA A 41 4.02 1.76 3.44
CA ALA A 41 2.74 2.47 3.58
C ALA A 41 2.15 2.90 2.23
N ASN A 42 3.01 3.09 1.24
CA ASN A 42 2.65 3.38 -0.13
C ASN A 42 2.55 2.08 -0.93
N LYS A 43 1.35 1.70 -1.34
CA LYS A 43 1.07 0.47 -2.11
C LYS A 43 1.50 0.57 -3.57
N GLU A 44 1.50 1.78 -4.14
CA GLU A 44 1.73 1.99 -5.58
C GLU A 44 3.07 1.42 -6.09
N PRO A 45 4.21 1.51 -5.38
CA PRO A 45 5.45 0.83 -5.75
C PRO A 45 5.31 -0.68 -5.88
N LEU A 46 4.61 -1.35 -4.96
CA LEU A 46 4.35 -2.79 -5.05
C LEU A 46 3.37 -3.12 -6.18
N VAL A 47 2.37 -2.28 -6.42
CA VAL A 47 1.46 -2.45 -7.56
C VAL A 47 2.20 -2.34 -8.89
N MET A 48 3.10 -1.36 -9.04
CA MET A 48 3.82 -1.11 -10.29
C MET A 48 4.98 -2.09 -10.54
N ALA A 49 5.64 -2.53 -9.47
CA ALA A 49 6.92 -3.23 -9.56
C ALA A 49 7.08 -4.39 -8.55
N GLY A 50 5.97 -5.00 -8.10
CA GLY A 50 5.97 -5.99 -7.02
C GLY A 50 6.93 -7.16 -7.21
N GLU A 51 6.97 -7.76 -8.40
CA GLU A 51 7.93 -8.84 -8.70
C GLU A 51 9.38 -8.40 -8.50
N LEU A 52 9.72 -7.19 -8.95
CA LEU A 52 11.06 -6.63 -8.81
C LEU A 52 11.39 -6.37 -7.34
N PHE A 53 10.45 -5.82 -6.56
CA PHE A 53 10.61 -5.61 -5.12
C PHE A 53 10.84 -6.92 -4.37
N VAL A 54 9.98 -7.92 -4.58
CA VAL A 54 10.05 -9.22 -3.89
C VAL A 54 11.33 -9.97 -4.26
N LYS A 55 11.71 -9.99 -5.54
CA LYS A 55 12.98 -10.62 -5.98
C LYS A 55 14.19 -9.92 -5.38
N THR A 56 14.23 -8.58 -5.40
CA THR A 56 15.34 -7.83 -4.84
C THR A 56 15.42 -8.03 -3.32
N ALA A 57 14.30 -7.96 -2.60
CA ALA A 57 14.27 -8.20 -1.16
C ALA A 57 14.80 -9.59 -0.79
N LYS A 58 14.41 -10.64 -1.53
CA LYS A 58 14.96 -11.99 -1.36
C LYS A 58 16.48 -12.05 -1.63
N LYS A 59 16.98 -11.29 -2.61
CA LYS A 59 18.40 -11.25 -2.97
C LYS A 59 19.25 -10.49 -1.94
N THR A 60 18.73 -9.39 -1.40
CA THR A 60 19.48 -8.46 -0.54
C THR A 60 19.29 -8.73 0.95
N GLY A 61 18.28 -9.53 1.30
CA GLY A 61 17.89 -9.75 2.69
C GLY A 61 17.02 -8.61 3.27
N ALA A 62 16.55 -7.69 2.43
CA ALA A 62 15.62 -6.66 2.86
C ALA A 62 14.33 -7.27 3.41
N LYS A 63 13.74 -6.60 4.41
CA LYS A 63 12.48 -7.00 5.01
C LYS A 63 11.39 -6.03 4.59
N LEU A 64 10.31 -6.53 4.00
CA LEU A 64 9.14 -5.73 3.66
C LEU A 64 8.09 -5.91 4.76
N LEU A 65 7.76 -4.84 5.46
CA LEU A 65 6.74 -4.83 6.51
C LEU A 65 5.52 -4.06 6.01
N PRO A 66 4.34 -4.69 5.86
CA PRO A 66 3.15 -3.97 5.42
C PRO A 66 2.68 -3.02 6.52
N THR A 67 2.41 -1.77 6.16
CA THR A 67 1.79 -0.80 7.07
C THR A 67 0.44 -0.29 6.57
N ASP A 68 0.02 -0.67 5.35
CA ASP A 68 -1.38 -0.54 4.97
C ASP A 68 -2.27 -1.41 5.87
N SER A 69 -3.46 -0.91 6.21
CA SER A 69 -4.21 -1.37 7.37
C SER A 69 -4.66 -2.82 7.24
N GLU A 70 -5.16 -3.22 6.08
CA GLU A 70 -5.63 -4.57 5.79
C GLU A 70 -4.46 -5.57 5.70
N HIS A 71 -3.36 -5.19 5.04
CA HIS A 71 -2.18 -6.03 4.92
C HIS A 71 -1.46 -6.19 6.25
N ASN A 72 -1.41 -5.13 7.05
CA ASN A 72 -0.89 -5.19 8.41
C ASN A 72 -1.76 -6.08 9.31
N ALA A 73 -3.09 -6.01 9.18
CA ALA A 73 -4.00 -6.91 9.88
C ALA A 73 -3.79 -8.38 9.47
N ILE A 74 -3.64 -8.66 8.17
CA ILE A 74 -3.31 -9.99 7.66
C ILE A 74 -1.95 -10.45 8.22
N PHE A 75 -0.92 -9.60 8.16
CA PHE A 75 0.42 -9.89 8.64
C PHE A 75 0.41 -10.28 10.14
N GLN A 76 -0.32 -9.53 10.97
CA GLN A 76 -0.49 -9.84 12.38
C GLN A 76 -1.28 -11.13 12.61
N ALA A 77 -2.33 -11.36 11.83
CA ALA A 77 -3.20 -12.54 11.97
C ALA A 77 -2.51 -13.85 11.54
N LEU A 78 -1.59 -13.78 10.57
CA LEU A 78 -0.85 -14.94 10.10
C LEU A 78 0.25 -15.38 11.07
N HIS A 79 0.90 -14.46 11.80
CA HIS A 79 1.90 -14.78 12.84
C HIS A 79 2.88 -15.92 12.44
N ASP A 80 3.54 -15.77 11.29
CA ASP A 80 4.47 -16.75 10.70
C ASP A 80 3.86 -18.10 10.26
N GLU A 81 2.53 -18.19 10.09
CA GLU A 81 1.89 -19.35 9.47
C GLU A 81 2.43 -19.56 8.04
N PRO A 82 2.80 -20.80 7.68
CA PRO A 82 3.35 -21.08 6.36
C PRO A 82 2.26 -20.94 5.28
N PRO A 83 2.60 -20.44 4.07
CA PRO A 83 1.63 -20.18 3.00
C PRO A 83 0.72 -21.37 2.66
N GLU A 84 1.21 -22.60 2.78
CA GLU A 84 0.46 -23.82 2.48
C GLU A 84 -0.71 -24.07 3.44
N ARG A 85 -0.71 -23.42 4.62
CA ARG A 85 -1.80 -23.48 5.60
C ARG A 85 -2.84 -22.38 5.39
N ILE A 86 -2.61 -21.45 4.46
CA ILE A 86 -3.50 -20.33 4.18
C ILE A 86 -4.46 -20.71 3.04
N ALA A 87 -5.74 -20.91 3.38
CA ALA A 87 -6.75 -21.25 2.38
C ALA A 87 -7.27 -20.03 1.59
N ARG A 88 -7.39 -18.87 2.25
CA ARG A 88 -7.85 -17.61 1.64
C ARG A 88 -7.44 -16.40 2.47
N LEU A 89 -7.23 -15.27 1.81
CA LEU A 89 -7.13 -13.96 2.45
C LEU A 89 -8.45 -13.20 2.27
N ILE A 90 -8.87 -12.45 3.30
CA ILE A 90 -10.09 -11.63 3.26
C ILE A 90 -9.65 -10.17 3.42
N LEU A 91 -9.73 -9.41 2.33
CA LEU A 91 -9.50 -7.96 2.36
C LEU A 91 -10.84 -7.26 2.55
N THR A 92 -11.03 -6.62 3.71
CA THR A 92 -12.23 -5.83 4.03
C THR A 92 -12.18 -4.47 3.36
N ALA A 93 -13.31 -3.86 2.99
CA ALA A 93 -13.38 -2.50 2.46
C ALA A 93 -14.46 -1.69 3.18
N SER A 94 -14.28 -0.39 3.35
CA SER A 94 -15.33 0.50 3.88
C SER A 94 -16.53 0.63 2.90
N GLY A 95 -16.24 0.54 1.60
CA GLY A 95 -17.15 0.86 0.51
C GLY A 95 -17.14 2.35 0.09
N GLY A 96 -16.41 3.20 0.82
CA GLY A 96 -16.33 4.64 0.54
C GLY A 96 -17.65 5.40 0.78
N PRO A 97 -17.67 6.72 0.48
CA PRO A 97 -18.85 7.57 0.68
C PRO A 97 -20.06 7.19 -0.19
N PHE A 98 -19.86 6.44 -1.27
CA PHE A 98 -20.91 6.17 -2.28
C PHE A 98 -21.45 4.73 -2.25
N ARG A 99 -21.10 3.94 -1.22
CA ARG A 99 -21.54 2.54 -1.09
C ARG A 99 -23.05 2.36 -1.22
N ASP A 100 -23.80 3.26 -0.59
CA ASP A 100 -25.26 3.18 -0.48
C ASP A 100 -25.95 4.20 -1.43
N LEU A 101 -25.21 4.84 -2.34
CA LEU A 101 -25.73 5.83 -3.30
C LEU A 101 -26.32 5.11 -4.53
N PRO A 102 -27.54 5.47 -5.00
CA PRO A 102 -28.09 4.92 -6.23
C PRO A 102 -27.26 5.30 -7.47
N LEU A 103 -27.16 4.38 -8.44
CA LEU A 103 -26.31 4.55 -9.63
C LEU A 103 -26.71 5.78 -10.47
N GLU A 104 -28.01 6.08 -10.56
CA GLU A 104 -28.54 7.24 -11.26
C GLU A 104 -28.06 8.60 -10.70
N GLU A 105 -27.58 8.63 -9.45
CA GLU A 105 -27.03 9.83 -8.83
C GLU A 105 -25.52 9.99 -9.06
N PHE A 106 -24.85 8.99 -9.64
CA PHE A 106 -23.38 9.02 -9.78
C PHE A 106 -22.89 10.15 -10.71
N GLU A 107 -23.67 10.52 -11.72
CA GLU A 107 -23.31 11.62 -12.64
C GLU A 107 -23.23 13.00 -11.95
N LYS A 108 -23.84 13.13 -10.77
CA LYS A 108 -23.88 14.40 -10.01
C LYS A 108 -22.81 14.48 -8.93
N ILE A 109 -22.04 13.41 -8.72
CA ILE A 109 -21.01 13.35 -7.68
C ILE A 109 -19.99 14.48 -7.89
N THR A 110 -19.80 15.26 -6.83
CA THR A 110 -18.82 16.32 -6.78
C THR A 110 -17.51 15.86 -6.15
N LEU A 111 -16.43 16.60 -6.44
CA LEU A 111 -15.14 16.40 -5.78
C LEU A 111 -15.23 16.54 -4.26
N ALA A 112 -16.05 17.47 -3.76
CA ALA A 112 -16.20 17.71 -2.33
C ALA A 112 -16.81 16.49 -1.62
N GLU A 113 -17.83 15.87 -2.23
CA GLU A 113 -18.44 14.64 -1.71
C GLU A 113 -17.46 13.47 -1.74
N ALA A 114 -16.69 13.31 -2.82
CA ALA A 114 -15.72 12.23 -2.94
C ALA A 114 -14.55 12.36 -1.93
N LEU A 115 -14.24 13.58 -1.49
CA LEU A 115 -13.22 13.83 -0.46
C LEU A 115 -13.75 13.66 0.98
N ASN A 116 -15.07 13.50 1.16
CA ASN A 116 -15.70 13.40 2.48
C ASN A 116 -15.88 11.93 2.90
N HIS A 117 -14.77 11.25 3.24
CA HIS A 117 -14.82 9.83 3.61
C HIS A 117 -15.47 9.61 4.99
N PRO A 118 -16.37 8.61 5.15
CA PRO A 118 -17.19 8.45 6.36
C PRO A 118 -16.41 8.10 7.64
N ASN A 119 -15.26 7.42 7.49
CA ASN A 119 -14.51 6.88 8.64
C ASN A 119 -13.14 7.53 8.87
N TRP A 120 -12.59 8.24 7.88
CA TRP A 120 -11.15 8.55 7.86
C TRP A 120 -10.87 9.94 7.31
N VAL A 121 -9.88 10.62 7.89
CA VAL A 121 -9.29 11.84 7.34
C VAL A 121 -7.98 11.46 6.64
N MET A 122 -7.94 11.59 5.32
CA MET A 122 -6.83 11.09 4.50
C MET A 122 -6.43 12.09 3.41
N GLY A 123 -5.33 11.79 2.71
CA GLY A 123 -4.89 12.57 1.55
C GLY A 123 -5.87 12.48 0.38
N ARG A 124 -5.92 13.53 -0.46
CA ARG A 124 -6.91 13.64 -1.54
C ARG A 124 -6.92 12.44 -2.50
N LYS A 125 -5.75 11.91 -2.88
CA LYS A 125 -5.65 10.77 -3.81
C LYS A 125 -6.32 9.51 -3.26
N ILE A 126 -5.95 9.09 -2.04
CA ILE A 126 -6.52 7.90 -1.42
C ILE A 126 -8.02 8.07 -1.10
N SER A 127 -8.48 9.29 -0.78
CA SER A 127 -9.91 9.55 -0.61
C SER A 127 -10.71 9.29 -1.90
N ILE A 128 -10.22 9.76 -3.06
CA ILE A 128 -10.86 9.50 -4.36
C ILE A 128 -10.78 8.01 -4.73
N ASP A 129 -9.64 7.38 -4.52
CA ASP A 129 -9.50 5.95 -4.77
C ASP A 129 -10.43 5.11 -3.88
N SER A 130 -10.67 5.54 -2.63
CA SER A 130 -11.63 4.88 -1.75
C SER A 130 -13.07 5.10 -2.22
N ALA A 131 -13.40 6.29 -2.72
CA ALA A 131 -14.73 6.60 -3.25
C ALA A 131 -15.07 5.82 -4.52
N THR A 132 -14.07 5.48 -5.33
CA THR A 132 -14.21 4.67 -6.55
C THR A 132 -13.95 3.17 -6.32
N MET A 133 -13.61 2.78 -5.09
CA MET A 133 -13.08 1.45 -4.72
C MET A 133 -11.77 1.05 -5.45
N MET A 134 -11.15 1.92 -6.23
CA MET A 134 -9.83 1.70 -6.82
C MET A 134 -8.79 1.43 -5.75
N ASN A 135 -8.92 2.05 -4.56
CA ASN A 135 -8.04 1.79 -3.43
C ASN A 135 -7.97 0.29 -3.12
N LYS A 136 -9.14 -0.37 -3.06
CA LYS A 136 -9.22 -1.81 -2.81
C LYS A 136 -8.70 -2.64 -3.99
N GLY A 137 -8.89 -2.15 -5.22
CA GLY A 137 -8.29 -2.77 -6.41
C GLY A 137 -6.76 -2.79 -6.36
N LEU A 138 -6.13 -1.69 -5.93
CA LEU A 138 -4.69 -1.60 -5.72
C LEU A 138 -4.22 -2.52 -4.59
N GLU A 139 -4.96 -2.55 -3.48
CA GLU A 139 -4.63 -3.38 -2.32
C GLU A 139 -4.73 -4.89 -2.61
N ILE A 140 -5.63 -5.30 -3.52
CA ILE A 140 -5.68 -6.69 -4.00
C ILE A 140 -4.39 -7.05 -4.74
N ILE A 141 -3.88 -6.16 -5.59
CA ILE A 141 -2.61 -6.38 -6.30
C ILE A 141 -1.45 -6.38 -5.31
N GLU A 142 -1.46 -5.48 -4.32
CA GLU A 142 -0.46 -5.46 -3.25
C GLU A 142 -0.46 -6.76 -2.43
N ALA A 143 -1.63 -7.29 -2.06
CA ALA A 143 -1.73 -8.53 -1.28
C ALA A 143 -1.30 -9.79 -2.06
N HIS A 144 -1.17 -9.70 -3.38
CA HIS A 144 -0.64 -10.77 -4.21
C HIS A 144 0.88 -10.92 -4.08
N TRP A 145 1.58 -9.83 -3.74
CA TRP A 145 3.05 -9.76 -3.68
C TRP A 145 3.59 -10.04 -2.27
#